data_AF-A0A930SEB5-F1
#
_entry.id   AF-A0A930SEB5-F1
#
_cell.length_a   1.000
_cell.length_b   1.000
_cell.length_c   1.000
_cell.angle_alpha   90.00
_cell.angle_beta   90.00
_cell.angle_gamma   90.00
#
_symmetry.space_group_name_H-M   'P 1'
#
loop_
_entity.id
_entity.type
_entity.pdbx_description
1 polymer ?
#
loop_
_entity_poly.entity_id
_entity_poly.type
_entity_poly.pdbx_seq_one_letter_code
_entity_poly.pdbx_strand_id
1 'polypeptide(L)' 'MITRKEMTRMLLKEGLLSCLANNSFESVTVTSLCKASGITRSTFYLHYSNIMEIVDDLVDDAIAYSKPGMVD' A
#
# COMPACT_ATOMS: atom_id res chain seq x y z
N MET A 1 19.63 -2.83 -4.17
CA MET A 1 19.24 -3.55 -2.92
C MET A 1 18.02 -2.83 -2.38
N ILE A 2 16.90 -3.53 -2.16
CA ILE A 2 15.68 -2.92 -1.62
C ILE A 2 15.91 -2.65 -0.13
N THR A 3 15.63 -1.43 0.31
CA THR A 3 15.72 -1.04 1.72
C THR A 3 14.55 -1.61 2.52
N ARG A 4 14.72 -1.73 3.85
CA ARG A 4 13.61 -2.13 4.73
C ARG A 4 12.40 -1.21 4.56
N LYS A 5 12.64 0.09 4.39
CA LYS A 5 11.58 1.09 4.19
C LYS A 5 10.77 0.81 2.92
N GLU A 6 11.43 0.53 1.81
CA GLU A 6 10.78 0.20 0.54
C GLU A 6 10.02 -1.13 0.63
N MET A 7 10.63 -2.16 1.24
CA MET A 7 9.98 -3.45 1.47
C MET A 7 8.70 -3.31 2.29
N THR A 8 8.72 -2.55 3.38
CA THR A 8 7.53 -2.33 4.21
C THR A 8 6.43 -1.58 3.47
N ARG A 9 6.77 -0.55 2.67
CA ARG A 9 5.79 0.14 1.83
C ARG A 9 5.17 -0.81 0.79
N MET A 10 5.97 -1.65 0.15
CA MET A 10 5.51 -2.66 -0.80
C MET A 10 4.49 -3.62 -0.15
N LEU A 11 4.84 -4.22 1.00
CA LEU A 11 3.95 -5.15 1.71
C LEU A 11 2.64 -4.49 2.15
N LEU A 12 2.68 -3.23 2.58
CA LEU A 12 1.47 -2.48 2.95
C LEU A 12 0.59 -2.16 1.73
N LYS A 13 1.19 -1.86 0.57
CA LYS A 13 0.47 -1.65 -0.69
C LYS A 13 -0.20 -2.94 -1.18
N GLU A 14 0.53 -4.05 -1.18
CA GLU A 14 -0.01 -5.38 -1.51
C GLU A 14 -1.12 -5.82 -0.56
N GLY A 15 -0.95 -5.59 0.74
CA GLY A 15 -1.97 -5.86 1.74
C GLY A 15 -3.24 -5.04 1.53
N LEU A 16 -3.11 -3.76 1.14
CA LEU A 16 -4.26 -2.91 0.84
C LEU A 16 -5.01 -3.41 -0.39
N LEU A 17 -4.31 -3.71 -1.49
CA LEU A 17 -4.92 -4.29 -2.69
C LEU A 17 -5.64 -5.61 -2.38
N SER A 18 -5.03 -6.47 -1.55
CA SER A 18 -5.63 -7.72 -1.10
C SER A 18 -6.91 -7.52 -0.28
N CYS A 19 -6.95 -6.51 0.59
CA CYS A 19 -8.15 -6.13 1.32
C CYS A 19 -9.26 -5.64 0.37
N LEU A 20 -8.91 -4.78 -0.58
CA LEU A 20 -9.86 -4.17 -1.52
C LEU A 20 -10.41 -5.15 -2.56
N ALA A 21 -9.70 -6.24 -2.83
CA ALA A 21 -10.21 -7.31 -3.70
C ALA A 21 -11.52 -7.94 -3.18
N ASN A 22 -11.80 -7.87 -1.88
CA ASN A 22 -12.95 -8.54 -1.25
C ASN A 22 -13.80 -7.63 -0.36
N ASN A 23 -13.41 -6.37 -0.15
CA ASN A 23 -14.06 -5.47 0.80
C ASN A 23 -14.11 -4.05 0.24
N SER A 24 -15.08 -3.24 0.69
CA SER A 24 -15.10 -1.81 0.35
C SER A 24 -13.99 -1.07 1.08
N PHE A 25 -13.53 0.05 0.52
CA PHE A 25 -12.47 0.85 1.12
C PHE A 25 -12.80 1.31 2.55
N GLU A 26 -14.04 1.74 2.78
CA GLU A 26 -14.53 2.24 4.08
C GLU A 26 -14.47 1.18 5.19
N SER A 27 -14.50 -0.10 4.81
CA SER A 27 -14.41 -1.21 5.76
C SER A 27 -12.96 -1.58 6.12
N VAL A 28 -11.96 -1.07 5.39
CA VAL A 28 -10.56 -1.35 5.65
C VAL A 28 -10.09 -0.53 6.84
N THR A 29 -9.57 -1.22 7.87
CA THR A 29 -8.98 -0.59 9.04
C THR A 29 -7.48 -0.80 9.05
N VAL A 30 -6.73 0.04 9.80
CA VAL A 30 -5.29 -0.16 10.00
C VAL A 30 -5.01 -1.55 10.57
N THR A 31 -5.88 -2.08 11.44
CA THR A 31 -5.75 -3.42 12.01
C THR A 31 -5.87 -4.52 10.95
N SER A 32 -6.91 -4.48 10.11
CA SER A 32 -7.12 -5.51 9.08
C SER A 32 -6.01 -5.45 8.03
N LEU A 33 -5.57 -4.25 7.67
CA LEU A 33 -4.45 -4.04 6.74
C LEU A 33 -3.14 -4.58 7.30
N CYS A 34 -2.78 -4.22 8.54
CA CYS A 34 -1.60 -4.74 9.23
C CYS A 34 -1.58 -6.28 9.26
N LYS A 35 -2.74 -6.89 9.54
CA LYS A 35 -2.90 -8.35 9.53
C LYS A 35 -2.69 -8.95 8.13
N ALA A 36 -3.29 -8.35 7.10
CA ALA A 36 -3.14 -8.79 5.72
C ALA A 36 -1.69 -8.65 5.21
N SER A 37 -0.97 -7.63 5.67
CA SER A 37 0.39 -7.31 5.22
C SER A 37 1.48 -8.01 6.04
N GLY A 38 1.14 -8.66 7.15
CA GLY A 38 2.13 -9.18 8.10
C GLY A 38 2.97 -8.09 8.80
N ILE A 39 2.46 -6.87 8.90
CA ILE A 39 3.15 -5.70 9.45
C ILE A 39 2.52 -5.27 10.77
N THR A 40 3.34 -4.90 11.76
CA THR A 40 2.82 -4.40 13.03
C THR A 40 2.24 -2.98 12.88
N ARG A 41 1.27 -2.62 13.74
CA ARG A 41 0.71 -1.25 13.76
C ARG A 41 1.79 -0.19 14.03
N SER A 42 2.74 -0.48 14.94
CA SER A 42 3.85 0.43 15.21
C SER A 42 4.68 0.68 13.96
N THR A 43 4.97 -0.37 13.19
CA THR A 43 5.66 -0.25 11.91
C THR A 43 4.82 0.51 10.87
N PHE A 44 3.50 0.26 10.77
CA PHE A 44 2.62 1.03 9.90
C PHE A 44 2.77 2.53 10.14
N TYR A 45 2.69 2.97 11.39
CA TYR A 45 2.78 4.39 11.76
C TYR A 45 4.18 5.00 11.60
N LEU A 46 5.22 4.20 11.38
CA LEU A 46 6.54 4.70 10.97
C LEU A 46 6.60 5.06 9.48
N HIS A 47 5.66 4.56 8.67
CA HIS A 47 5.67 4.71 7.21
C HIS A 47 4.50 5.54 6.68
N TYR A 48 3.33 5.45 7.33
CA TYR A 48 2.11 6.12 6.93
C TYR A 48 1.28 6.54 8.15
N SER A 49 0.66 7.71 8.09
CA SER A 49 -0.20 8.20 9.18
C SER A 49 -1.60 7.59 9.13
N ASN A 50 -2.07 7.24 7.94
CA ASN A 50 -3.40 6.71 7.67
C ASN A 50 -3.41 5.91 6.35
N ILE A 51 -4.54 5.25 6.04
CA ILE A 51 -4.65 4.40 4.84
C ILE A 51 -4.66 5.21 3.54
N MET A 52 -5.16 6.46 3.56
CA MET A 52 -5.20 7.31 2.35
C MET A 52 -3.79 7.61 1.84
N GLU A 53 -2.80 7.79 2.71
CA GLU A 53 -1.40 7.98 2.25
C GLU A 53 -0.84 6.77 1.48
N ILE A 54 -1.37 5.56 1.69
CA ILE A 54 -1.02 4.36 0.91
C ILE A 54 -1.73 4.39 -0.44
N VAL A 55 -2.97 4.87 -0.48
CA VAL A 55 -3.73 5.08 -1.72
C VAL A 55 -3.01 6.09 -2.61
N ASP A 56 -2.61 7.23 -2.05
CA ASP A 56 -1.86 8.26 -2.77
C ASP A 56 -0.57 7.68 -3.36
N ASP A 57 0.19 6.90 -2.57
CA ASP A 57 1.42 6.23 -3.03
C ASP A 57 1.16 5.18 -4.13
N LEU A 58 0.04 4.46 -4.08
CA LEU A 58 -0.38 3.53 -5.14
C LEU A 58 -0.75 4.27 -6.44
N VAL A 59 -1.43 5.41 -6.32
CA VAL A 59 -1.81 6.24 -7.47
C VAL A 59 -0.55 6.84 -8.11
N ASP A 60 0.38 7.34 -7.31
CA ASP A 60 1.67 7.84 -7.79
C ASP A 60 2.46 6.75 -8.53
N ASP A 61 2.53 5.53 -7.97
CA ASP A 61 3.15 4.38 -8.64
C ASP A 61 2.48 4.06 -9.98
N ALA A 62 1.15 4.05 -10.02
CA ALA A 62 0.38 3.75 -11.23
C ALA A 62 0.60 4.81 -12.32
N ILE A 63 0.60 6.10 -11.96
CA ILE A 63 0.86 7.21 -12.88
C ILE A 63 2.31 7.17 -13.38
N ALA A 64 3.26 6.83 -12.51
CA ALA A 64 4.65 6.67 -12.90
C ALA A 64 4.83 5.52 -13.92
N TYR A 65 4.07 4.44 -13.76
CA TYR A 65 4.05 3.32 -14.69
C TYR A 65 3.32 3.64 -16.02
N SER A 66 2.31 4.53 -15.99
CA SER A 66 1.49 4.88 -17.16
C SER A 66 2.09 5.96 -18.07
N LYS A 67 3.39 6.30 -17.94
CA LYS A 67 4.02 7.29 -18.83
C LYS A 67 3.89 6.86 -20.31
N PRO A 68 3.52 7.78 -21.23
CA PRO A 68 3.34 7.44 -22.65
C PRO A 68 4.68 7.03 -23.28
N GLY A 69 4.75 5.83 -23.85
CA GLY A 69 5.94 5.29 -24.52
C GLY A 69 6.18 3.78 -24.37
N MET A 70 5.27 3.04 -23.71
CA MET A 70 5.42 1.60 -23.46
C MET A 70 4.16 0.79 -23.80
N VAL A 71 3.38 1.26 -24.78
CA VAL A 71 2.40 0.44 -25.50
C VAL A 71 2.80 0.44 -26.97
N ASP A 72 3.47 -0.63 -27.40
CA ASP A 72 3.43 -1.07 -28.80
C ASP A 72 2.11 -1.80 -29.04
#